data_AF-A0A6M8W360-F1
#
_entry.id   AF-A0A6M8W360-F1
#
_cell.length_a   1.000
_cell.length_b   1.000
_cell.length_c   1.000
_cell.angle_alpha   90.00
_cell.angle_beta   90.00
_cell.angle_gamma   90.00
#
_symmetry.space_group_name_H-M   'P 1'
#
loop_
_entity.id
_entity.type
_entity.pdbx_description
1 polymer ?
#
loop_
_entity_poly.entity_id
_entity_poly.type
_entity_poly.pdbx_seq_one_letter_code
_entity_poly.pdbx_strand_id
1 'polypeptide(L)'
;MPEHKAIRAELASTRVLGGQSERAMPALQEIAAEAPDQPFAHYWLGQAYLRNYQGADAVRCFERVREISPEDRNVLQPLAAANLAVGRAAQAEEILRDLLTTNPNHVEGLNSLAAALEHQNRLSESGEYYRRVLEVAPDNGRAISGLARVLQTEGKRDEAREMLRERFSTGEPHPVVISTFAGLCETSDDRQTCLRATHAALEHPQLTAQDRAALYFAAARLLDAEGDHDQAFEFYAKGNSASPMLYIPMEKENFTDDVIATLTAEKIRSLPRAMESSSRPIFIVGMPRSGTTLIEQILAAHPQVHAAGELQELRRIWRELVIDVGQGSIVRFPQITQSHVDHAARRYLAHLESIDADAPRVTDKMPHNYEQLGLINLLFPDAHIIHCRRSPLDTCVSCFTIQLGPAHSFSNDLTTLGHAYGQYERLMAHWRTALDMPMLEVVYENVVEDMEAMARKVVEFVGLPWDDACLRFYEAERAVTTASVDQVRKPIYNSSVGRWKRYAGHLGPLREALNNAGVELPESDRS
;
A
#
# COMPACT_ATOMS: atom_id res chain seq x y z
N MET A 1 -1.91 15.53 -43.74
CA MET A 1 -2.65 16.77 -43.47
C MET A 1 -2.59 17.07 -41.98
N PRO A 2 -2.12 18.25 -41.55
CA PRO A 2 -2.00 18.63 -40.14
C PRO A 2 -3.32 18.53 -39.35
N GLU A 3 -4.45 18.76 -40.00
CA GLU A 3 -5.80 18.67 -39.40
C GLU A 3 -6.12 17.27 -38.85
N HIS A 4 -5.69 16.19 -39.52
CA HIS A 4 -5.88 14.82 -39.00
C HIS A 4 -5.08 14.55 -37.71
N LYS A 5 -3.94 15.23 -37.51
CA LYS A 5 -3.11 15.05 -36.31
C LYS A 5 -3.71 15.75 -35.10
N ALA A 6 -4.21 16.98 -35.28
CA ALA A 6 -4.88 17.73 -34.21
C ALA A 6 -6.15 17.01 -33.72
N ILE A 7 -6.98 16.53 -34.65
CA ILE A 7 -8.19 15.77 -34.32
C ILE A 7 -7.85 14.47 -33.58
N ARG A 8 -6.80 13.75 -34.00
CA ARG A 8 -6.33 12.53 -33.31
C ARG A 8 -5.86 12.83 -31.88
N ALA A 9 -5.15 13.95 -31.69
CA ALA A 9 -4.63 14.37 -30.40
C ALA A 9 -5.75 14.80 -29.43
N GLU A 10 -6.74 15.54 -29.92
CA GLU A 10 -7.92 15.97 -29.16
C GLU A 10 -8.85 14.81 -28.81
N LEU A 11 -9.04 13.86 -29.73
CA LEU A 11 -9.75 12.61 -29.43
C LEU A 11 -9.04 11.80 -28.34
N ALA A 12 -7.72 11.72 -28.40
CA ALA A 12 -6.93 10.97 -27.42
C ALA A 12 -6.99 11.62 -26.03
N SER A 13 -6.84 12.95 -25.92
CA SER A 13 -6.99 13.66 -24.64
C SER A 13 -8.40 13.53 -24.07
N THR A 14 -9.43 13.62 -24.91
CA THR A 14 -10.83 13.43 -24.51
C THR A 14 -11.07 12.02 -23.97
N ARG A 15 -10.47 11.00 -24.58
CA ARG A 15 -10.51 9.62 -24.07
C ARG A 15 -9.83 9.49 -22.71
N VAL A 16 -8.68 10.14 -22.50
CA VAL A 16 -8.03 10.17 -21.18
C VAL A 16 -8.93 10.82 -20.12
N LEU A 17 -9.55 11.96 -20.45
CA LEU A 17 -10.48 12.65 -19.56
C LEU A 17 -11.74 11.83 -19.28
N GLY A 18 -12.27 11.15 -20.29
CA GLY A 18 -13.43 10.25 -20.19
C GLY A 18 -13.15 8.88 -19.57
N GLY A 19 -11.99 8.70 -18.94
CA GLY A 19 -11.62 7.45 -18.24
C GLY A 19 -11.18 6.30 -19.14
N GLN A 20 -11.12 6.49 -20.46
CA GLN A 20 -10.68 5.50 -21.44
C GLN A 20 -9.17 5.61 -21.72
N SER A 21 -8.39 5.77 -20.65
CA SER A 21 -6.95 6.08 -20.76
C SER A 21 -6.14 4.97 -21.41
N GLU A 22 -6.40 3.69 -21.11
CA GLU A 22 -5.76 2.54 -21.79
C GLU A 22 -5.95 2.58 -23.31
N ARG A 23 -7.16 2.94 -23.77
CA ARG A 23 -7.48 3.05 -25.20
C ARG A 23 -6.85 4.28 -25.87
N ALA A 24 -6.50 5.29 -25.08
CA ALA A 24 -5.83 6.48 -25.56
C ALA A 24 -4.32 6.30 -25.70
N MET A 25 -3.71 5.43 -24.89
CA MET A 25 -2.25 5.27 -24.81
C MET A 25 -1.57 4.96 -26.14
N PRO A 26 -2.00 3.97 -26.96
CA PRO A 26 -1.31 3.67 -28.22
C PRO A 26 -1.26 4.87 -29.17
N ALA A 27 -2.38 5.61 -29.28
CA ALA A 27 -2.46 6.81 -30.11
C ALA A 27 -1.56 7.93 -29.56
N LEU A 28 -1.50 8.12 -28.24
CA LEU A 28 -0.63 9.12 -27.61
C LEU A 28 0.86 8.78 -27.79
N GLN A 29 1.22 7.49 -27.71
CA GLN A 29 2.57 7.00 -27.98
C GLN A 29 2.99 7.27 -29.43
N GLU A 30 2.12 6.98 -30.40
CA GLU A 30 2.36 7.30 -31.81
C GLU A 30 2.55 8.81 -32.03
N ILE A 31 1.68 9.64 -31.44
CA ILE A 31 1.79 11.10 -31.57
C ILE A 31 3.11 11.61 -30.96
N ALA A 32 3.49 11.10 -29.80
CA ALA A 32 4.75 11.47 -29.14
C ALA A 32 5.98 11.00 -29.96
N ALA A 33 5.91 9.87 -30.66
CA ALA A 33 6.97 9.39 -31.54
C ALA A 33 7.06 10.19 -32.85
N GLU A 34 5.93 10.60 -33.43
CA GLU A 34 5.89 11.42 -34.64
C GLU A 34 6.33 12.88 -34.41
N ALA A 35 6.16 13.39 -33.20
CA ALA A 35 6.47 14.77 -32.84
C ALA A 35 7.07 14.84 -31.41
N PRO A 36 8.33 14.41 -31.23
CA PRO A 36 8.97 14.30 -29.91
C PRO A 36 9.19 15.64 -29.20
N ASP A 37 9.05 16.75 -29.92
CA ASP A 37 9.28 18.11 -29.45
C ASP A 37 7.95 18.86 -29.16
N GLN A 38 6.82 18.14 -29.17
CA GLN A 38 5.51 18.71 -28.86
C GLN A 38 5.12 18.41 -27.40
N PRO A 39 5.02 19.41 -26.52
CA PRO A 39 4.67 19.21 -25.11
C PRO A 39 3.32 18.50 -24.91
N PHE A 40 2.32 18.83 -25.75
CA PHE A 40 0.97 18.31 -25.64
C PHE A 40 0.90 16.78 -25.61
N ALA A 41 1.66 16.12 -26.49
CA ALA A 41 1.64 14.66 -26.61
C ALA A 41 2.20 13.99 -25.34
N HIS A 42 3.33 14.49 -24.85
CA HIS A 42 3.94 14.01 -23.61
C HIS A 42 3.07 14.30 -22.40
N TYR A 43 2.42 15.46 -22.34
CA TYR A 43 1.51 15.80 -21.24
C TYR A 43 0.35 14.80 -21.14
N TRP A 44 -0.36 14.55 -22.23
CA TRP A 44 -1.51 13.63 -22.21
C TRP A 44 -1.09 12.17 -22.08
N LEU A 45 0.06 11.79 -22.63
CA LEU A 45 0.63 10.47 -22.40
C LEU A 45 0.99 10.26 -20.93
N GLY A 46 1.58 11.27 -20.28
CA GLY A 46 1.85 11.25 -18.83
C GLY A 46 0.57 11.13 -17.99
N GLN A 47 -0.49 11.84 -18.37
CA GLN A 47 -1.81 11.72 -17.72
C GLN A 47 -2.41 10.32 -17.92
N ALA A 48 -2.24 9.74 -19.10
CA ALA A 48 -2.68 8.37 -19.36
C ALA A 48 -1.89 7.38 -18.50
N TYR A 49 -0.56 7.49 -18.44
CA TYR A 49 0.28 6.64 -17.60
C TYR A 49 -0.09 6.73 -16.11
N LEU A 50 -0.32 7.94 -15.57
CA LEU A 50 -0.78 8.12 -14.20
C LEU A 50 -2.08 7.37 -13.90
N ARG A 51 -3.06 7.47 -14.80
CA ARG A 51 -4.37 6.82 -14.65
C ARG A 51 -4.30 5.29 -14.76
N ASN A 52 -3.24 4.77 -15.37
CA ASN A 52 -2.97 3.33 -15.50
C ASN A 52 -1.92 2.83 -14.50
N TYR A 53 -1.66 3.59 -13.42
CA TYR A 53 -0.72 3.25 -12.36
C TYR A 53 0.75 3.10 -12.83
N GLN A 54 1.09 3.65 -14.00
CA GLN A 54 2.43 3.65 -14.58
C GLN A 54 3.17 4.94 -14.20
N GLY A 55 3.35 5.17 -12.90
CA GLY A 55 3.89 6.42 -12.36
C GLY A 55 5.29 6.77 -12.89
N ALA A 56 6.16 5.78 -13.11
CA ALA A 56 7.53 6.02 -13.61
C ALA A 56 7.54 6.57 -15.05
N ASP A 57 6.71 6.00 -15.93
CA ASP A 57 6.56 6.48 -17.30
C ASP A 57 5.90 7.86 -17.32
N ALA A 58 4.95 8.10 -16.41
CA ALA A 58 4.35 9.42 -16.25
C ALA A 58 5.38 10.48 -15.84
N VAL A 59 6.25 10.19 -14.87
CA VAL A 59 7.36 11.10 -14.48
C VAL A 59 8.19 11.45 -15.69
N ARG A 60 8.63 10.45 -16.48
CA ARG A 60 9.43 10.68 -17.70
C ARG A 60 8.73 11.59 -18.71
N CYS A 61 7.44 11.35 -18.94
CA CYS A 61 6.65 12.17 -19.85
C CYS A 61 6.54 13.62 -19.37
N PHE A 62 6.26 13.85 -18.07
CA PHE A 62 6.14 15.20 -17.53
C PHE A 62 7.49 15.93 -17.40
N GLU A 63 8.57 15.21 -17.09
CA GLU A 63 9.92 15.78 -17.16
C GLU A 63 10.25 16.23 -18.58
N ARG A 64 9.87 15.44 -19.60
CA ARG A 64 10.03 15.83 -21.00
C ARG A 64 9.23 17.08 -21.38
N VAL A 65 8.01 17.25 -20.86
CA VAL A 65 7.25 18.50 -21.02
C VAL A 65 8.02 19.69 -20.46
N ARG A 66 8.59 19.54 -19.26
CA ARG A 66 9.38 20.60 -18.60
C ARG A 66 10.70 20.92 -19.32
N GLU A 67 11.29 19.96 -20.01
CA GLU A 67 12.46 20.20 -20.88
C GLU A 67 12.11 20.98 -22.15
N ILE A 68 10.97 20.66 -22.78
CA ILE A 68 10.54 21.29 -24.04
C ILE A 68 9.97 22.69 -23.78
N SER A 69 9.21 22.86 -22.70
CA SER A 69 8.55 24.12 -22.31
C SER A 69 8.79 24.42 -20.82
N PRO A 70 9.98 24.91 -20.44
CA PRO A 70 10.33 25.21 -19.05
C PRO A 70 9.40 26.24 -18.38
N GLU A 71 8.76 27.10 -19.17
CA GLU A 71 7.80 28.11 -18.72
C GLU A 71 6.39 27.55 -18.48
N ASP A 72 6.07 26.35 -18.97
CA ASP A 72 4.75 25.74 -18.78
C ASP A 72 4.60 25.19 -17.36
N ARG A 73 3.96 25.99 -16.50
CA ARG A 73 3.70 25.61 -15.11
C ARG A 73 2.55 24.60 -14.95
N ASN A 74 1.76 24.32 -15.98
CA ASN A 74 0.64 23.38 -15.90
C ASN A 74 1.08 21.93 -15.70
N VAL A 75 2.34 21.62 -16.01
CA VAL A 75 2.93 20.29 -15.80
C VAL A 75 3.35 20.05 -14.34
N LEU A 76 3.53 21.10 -13.53
CA LEU A 76 4.10 20.96 -12.18
C LEU A 76 3.23 20.10 -11.27
N GLN A 77 1.91 20.30 -11.24
CA GLN A 77 1.02 19.48 -10.42
C GLN A 77 0.96 18.01 -10.89
N PRO A 78 0.75 17.71 -12.19
CA PRO A 78 0.82 16.32 -12.68
C PRO A 78 2.18 15.65 -12.45
N LEU A 79 3.28 16.38 -12.62
CA LEU A 79 4.63 15.87 -12.34
C LEU A 79 4.80 15.53 -10.85
N ALA A 80 4.31 16.38 -9.95
CA ALA A 80 4.34 16.10 -8.52
C ALA A 80 3.48 14.88 -8.16
N ALA A 81 2.28 14.75 -8.74
CA ALA A 81 1.43 13.57 -8.57
C ALA A 81 2.11 12.29 -9.07
N ALA A 82 2.83 12.35 -10.20
CA ALA A 82 3.62 11.23 -10.71
C ALA A 82 4.79 10.87 -9.78
N ASN A 83 5.47 11.87 -9.20
CA ASN A 83 6.50 11.65 -8.19
C ASN A 83 5.93 10.96 -6.94
N LEU A 84 4.76 11.39 -6.45
CA LEU A 84 4.08 10.70 -5.34
C LEU A 84 3.76 9.24 -5.67
N ALA A 85 3.27 8.97 -6.88
CA ALA A 85 2.96 7.60 -7.33
C ALA A 85 4.18 6.67 -7.34
N VAL A 86 5.41 7.22 -7.44
CA VAL A 86 6.67 6.45 -7.36
C VAL A 86 7.39 6.59 -6.01
N GLY A 87 6.72 7.14 -5.00
CA GLY A 87 7.23 7.31 -3.64
C GLY A 87 8.26 8.43 -3.46
N ARG A 88 8.35 9.36 -4.42
CA ARG A 88 9.25 10.51 -4.42
C ARG A 88 8.58 11.73 -3.76
N ALA A 89 8.16 11.57 -2.50
CA ALA A 89 7.34 12.57 -1.81
C ALA A 89 8.05 13.92 -1.58
N ALA A 90 9.34 13.91 -1.22
CA ALA A 90 10.12 15.14 -1.02
C ALA A 90 10.26 15.97 -2.31
N GLN A 91 10.50 15.29 -3.44
CA GLN A 91 10.57 15.94 -4.76
C GLN A 91 9.21 16.49 -5.19
N ALA A 92 8.12 15.77 -4.90
CA ALA A 92 6.77 16.28 -5.12
C ALA A 92 6.49 17.53 -4.28
N GLU A 93 6.89 17.55 -3.01
CA GLU A 93 6.75 18.72 -2.13
C GLU A 93 7.49 19.94 -2.70
N GLU A 94 8.74 19.79 -3.11
CA GLU A 94 9.53 20.89 -3.69
C GLU A 94 8.82 21.51 -4.90
N ILE A 95 8.38 20.67 -5.84
CA ILE A 95 7.66 21.10 -7.05
C ILE A 95 6.35 21.82 -6.70
N LEU A 96 5.62 21.33 -5.70
CA LEU A 96 4.33 21.90 -5.31
C LEU A 96 4.48 23.21 -4.53
N ARG A 97 5.51 23.35 -3.71
CA ARG A 97 5.82 24.63 -3.04
C ARG A 97 6.20 25.70 -4.05
N ASP A 98 6.95 25.36 -5.10
CA ASP A 98 7.21 26.28 -6.23
C ASP A 98 5.89 26.69 -6.91
N LEU A 99 5.05 25.73 -7.31
CA LEU A 99 3.75 26.00 -7.94
C LEU A 99 2.91 26.98 -7.11
N LEU A 100 2.80 26.73 -5.80
CA LEU A 100 1.99 27.50 -4.87
C LEU A 100 2.57 28.89 -4.55
N THR A 101 3.86 29.14 -4.82
CA THR A 101 4.43 30.49 -4.73
C THR A 101 3.81 31.42 -5.78
N THR A 102 3.56 30.88 -6.98
CA THR A 102 2.94 31.63 -8.09
C THR A 102 1.41 31.58 -8.10
N ASN A 103 0.82 30.50 -7.57
CA ASN A 103 -0.63 30.33 -7.49
C ASN A 103 -1.03 29.77 -6.11
N PRO A 104 -1.12 30.63 -5.07
CA PRO A 104 -1.34 30.19 -3.69
C PRO A 104 -2.65 29.43 -3.44
N ASN A 105 -3.64 29.59 -4.31
CA ASN A 105 -4.98 29.00 -4.20
C ASN A 105 -5.21 27.88 -5.24
N HIS A 106 -4.14 27.33 -5.83
CA HIS A 106 -4.25 26.22 -6.78
C HIS A 106 -4.75 24.94 -6.06
N VAL A 107 -6.05 24.66 -6.16
CA VAL A 107 -6.75 23.58 -5.43
C VAL A 107 -6.06 22.22 -5.56
N GLU A 108 -5.78 21.74 -6.78
CA GLU A 108 -5.13 20.44 -6.99
C GLU A 108 -3.67 20.44 -6.48
N GLY A 109 -3.03 21.61 -6.43
CA GLY A 109 -1.66 21.78 -5.93
C GLY A 109 -1.62 21.68 -4.41
N LEU A 110 -2.54 22.37 -3.73
CA LEU A 110 -2.73 22.27 -2.29
C LEU A 110 -3.09 20.84 -1.87
N ASN A 111 -4.02 20.18 -2.59
CA ASN A 111 -4.38 18.77 -2.35
C ASN A 111 -3.18 17.82 -2.51
N SER A 112 -2.39 17.99 -3.59
CA SER A 112 -1.21 17.16 -3.84
C SER A 112 -0.12 17.41 -2.79
N LEU A 113 0.00 18.66 -2.28
CA LEU A 113 0.99 18.99 -1.26
C LEU A 113 0.60 18.38 0.09
N ALA A 114 -0.68 18.46 0.45
CA ALA A 114 -1.21 17.77 1.62
C ALA A 114 -0.90 16.26 1.55
N ALA A 115 -1.15 15.61 0.41
CA ALA A 115 -0.81 14.20 0.22
C ALA A 115 0.70 13.92 0.30
N ALA A 116 1.54 14.78 -0.27
CA ALA A 116 3.00 14.67 -0.16
C ALA A 116 3.51 14.75 1.29
N LEU A 117 2.89 15.60 2.11
CA LEU A 117 3.21 15.73 3.53
C LEU A 117 2.75 14.49 4.33
N GLU A 118 1.61 13.88 3.99
CA GLU A 118 1.20 12.62 4.61
C GLU A 118 2.15 11.47 4.31
N HIS A 119 2.61 11.37 3.06
CA HIS A 119 3.64 10.39 2.68
C HIS A 119 4.98 10.58 3.41
N GLN A 120 5.20 11.77 3.97
CA GLN A 120 6.35 12.11 4.82
C GLN A 120 6.00 12.13 6.31
N ASN A 121 4.81 11.62 6.70
CA ASN A 121 4.31 11.57 8.08
C ASN A 121 4.17 12.96 8.77
N ARG A 122 4.14 14.05 8.00
CA ARG A 122 3.94 15.43 8.48
C ARG A 122 2.45 15.79 8.56
N LEU A 123 1.71 15.04 9.39
CA LEU A 123 0.24 15.03 9.42
C LEU A 123 -0.39 16.38 9.78
N SER A 124 0.13 17.07 10.80
CA SER A 124 -0.42 18.37 11.23
C SER A 124 -0.38 19.40 10.09
N GLU A 125 0.75 19.47 9.39
CA GLU A 125 0.94 20.39 8.26
C GLU A 125 0.06 19.97 7.06
N SER A 126 -0.07 18.66 6.80
CA SER A 126 -1.02 18.16 5.79
C SER A 126 -2.46 18.61 6.07
N GLY A 127 -2.91 18.50 7.32
CA GLY A 127 -4.23 18.93 7.74
C GLY A 127 -4.48 20.43 7.50
N GLU A 128 -3.47 21.28 7.67
CA GLU A 128 -3.55 22.71 7.34
C GLU A 128 -3.79 22.95 5.85
N TYR A 129 -3.07 22.23 4.98
CA TYR A 129 -3.26 22.36 3.54
C TYR A 129 -4.62 21.85 3.08
N TYR A 130 -5.15 20.77 3.65
CA TYR A 130 -6.52 20.35 3.37
C TYR A 130 -7.55 21.38 3.82
N ARG A 131 -7.39 21.98 5.01
CA ARG A 131 -8.27 23.07 5.47
C ARG A 131 -8.24 24.25 4.50
N ARG A 132 -7.06 24.64 4.00
CA ARG A 132 -6.94 25.69 2.96
C ARG A 132 -7.64 25.33 1.65
N VAL A 133 -7.63 24.05 1.23
CA VAL A 133 -8.43 23.63 0.08
C VAL A 133 -9.92 23.85 0.36
N LEU A 134 -10.39 23.51 1.56
CA LEU A 134 -11.80 23.64 1.93
C LEU A 134 -12.24 25.12 2.12
N GLU A 135 -11.31 26.04 2.38
CA GLU A 135 -11.59 27.49 2.33
C GLU A 135 -11.89 27.98 0.91
N VAL A 136 -11.19 27.42 -0.10
CA VAL A 136 -11.33 27.81 -1.52
C VAL A 136 -12.43 27.01 -2.22
N ALA A 137 -12.57 25.73 -1.90
CA ALA A 137 -13.49 24.77 -2.49
C ALA A 137 -14.14 23.91 -1.38
N PRO A 138 -15.20 24.42 -0.72
CA PRO A 138 -15.82 23.79 0.45
C PRO A 138 -16.33 22.36 0.24
N ASP A 139 -16.66 22.00 -1.00
CA ASP A 139 -17.20 20.70 -1.39
C ASP A 139 -16.15 19.78 -2.06
N ASN A 140 -14.87 20.12 -1.97
CA ASN A 140 -13.81 19.30 -2.54
C ASN A 140 -13.69 17.95 -1.80
N GLY A 141 -14.28 16.90 -2.37
CA GLY A 141 -14.35 15.58 -1.74
C GLY A 141 -12.97 14.97 -1.40
N ARG A 142 -11.94 15.26 -2.20
CA ARG A 142 -10.56 14.82 -1.92
C ARG A 142 -10.01 15.46 -0.65
N ALA A 143 -10.20 16.76 -0.47
CA ALA A 143 -9.76 17.47 0.73
C ALA A 143 -10.56 17.07 1.97
N ILE A 144 -11.88 16.89 1.85
CA ILE A 144 -12.73 16.40 2.96
C ILE A 144 -12.24 15.03 3.43
N SER A 145 -12.04 14.10 2.50
CA SER A 145 -11.60 12.73 2.82
C SER A 145 -10.16 12.69 3.31
N GLY A 146 -9.29 13.52 2.74
CA GLY A 146 -7.91 13.71 3.18
C GLY A 146 -7.83 14.21 4.62
N LEU A 147 -8.56 15.27 4.95
CA LEU A 147 -8.61 15.82 6.31
C LEU A 147 -9.19 14.81 7.31
N ALA A 148 -10.27 14.10 6.95
CA ALA A 148 -10.82 13.06 7.79
C ALA A 148 -9.81 11.92 8.05
N ARG A 149 -8.99 11.56 7.06
CA ARG A 149 -7.92 10.56 7.22
C ARG A 149 -6.76 11.08 8.09
N VAL A 150 -6.37 12.34 7.94
CA VAL A 150 -5.39 12.99 8.83
C VAL A 150 -5.89 12.96 10.28
N LEU A 151 -7.13 13.39 10.53
CA LEU A 151 -7.73 13.38 11.86
C LEU A 151 -7.80 11.96 12.46
N GLN A 152 -8.18 10.96 11.68
CA GLN A 152 -8.14 9.55 12.12
C GLN A 152 -6.72 9.11 12.50
N THR A 153 -5.73 9.50 11.71
CA THR A 153 -4.33 9.14 11.95
C THR A 153 -3.79 9.86 13.19
N GLU A 154 -4.27 11.06 13.51
CA GLU A 154 -3.99 11.79 14.75
C GLU A 154 -4.82 11.32 15.97
N GLY A 155 -5.70 10.32 15.81
CA GLY A 155 -6.56 9.82 16.89
C GLY A 155 -7.82 10.66 17.15
N LYS A 156 -8.04 11.74 16.39
CA LYS A 156 -9.22 12.63 16.47
C LYS A 156 -10.42 12.07 15.70
N ARG A 157 -10.79 10.82 16.02
CA ARG A 157 -11.83 10.07 15.28
C ARG A 157 -13.21 10.71 15.38
N ASP A 158 -13.59 11.20 16.56
CA ASP A 158 -14.89 11.85 16.77
C ASP A 158 -15.03 13.15 15.97
N GLU A 159 -13.95 13.95 15.88
CA GLU A 159 -13.90 15.16 15.08
C GLU A 159 -14.06 14.85 13.58
N ALA A 160 -13.36 13.81 13.09
CA ALA A 160 -13.50 13.34 11.71
C ALA A 160 -14.94 12.87 11.41
N ARG A 161 -15.57 12.16 12.35
CA ARG A 161 -16.94 11.66 12.21
C ARG A 161 -17.94 12.81 12.14
N GLU A 162 -17.87 13.77 13.06
CA GLU A 162 -18.81 14.90 13.10
C GLU A 162 -18.69 15.76 11.85
N MET A 163 -17.47 16.08 11.43
CA MET A 163 -17.22 16.82 10.18
C MET A 163 -17.86 16.12 8.97
N LEU A 164 -17.69 14.80 8.83
CA LEU A 164 -18.29 14.07 7.71
C LEU A 164 -19.81 14.00 7.84
N ARG A 165 -20.35 13.84 9.06
CA ARG A 165 -21.79 13.79 9.31
C ARG A 165 -22.48 15.09 8.91
N GLU A 166 -21.89 16.24 9.22
CA GLU A 166 -22.41 17.55 8.80
C GLU A 166 -22.55 17.63 7.27
N ARG A 167 -21.60 17.07 6.50
CA ARG A 167 -21.64 17.09 5.03
C ARG A 167 -22.77 16.25 4.44
N PHE A 168 -23.23 15.22 5.14
CA PHE A 168 -24.41 14.45 4.75
C PHE A 168 -25.73 15.20 4.98
N SER A 169 -25.73 16.23 5.81
CA SER A 169 -26.92 17.05 6.09
C SER A 169 -27.17 18.17 5.08
N THR A 170 -26.17 18.50 4.25
CA THR A 170 -26.17 19.71 3.41
C THR A 170 -26.23 19.49 1.89
N GLY A 171 -26.26 18.26 1.39
CA GLY A 171 -26.29 18.00 -0.07
C GLY A 171 -26.13 16.54 -0.47
N GLU A 172 -25.80 16.31 -1.75
CA GLU A 172 -25.41 15.00 -2.31
C GLU A 172 -23.90 14.79 -2.15
N PRO A 173 -23.43 13.94 -1.21
CA PRO A 173 -22.00 13.83 -0.93
C PRO A 173 -21.25 13.14 -2.07
N HIS A 174 -20.04 13.62 -2.37
CA HIS A 174 -19.17 12.98 -3.36
C HIS A 174 -18.85 11.51 -2.97
N PRO A 175 -18.74 10.55 -3.92
CA PRO A 175 -18.50 9.13 -3.61
C PRO A 175 -17.34 8.84 -2.63
N VAL A 176 -16.23 9.57 -2.77
CA VAL A 176 -15.08 9.48 -1.85
C VAL A 176 -15.42 9.88 -0.41
N VAL A 177 -16.29 10.87 -0.20
CA VAL A 177 -16.76 11.30 1.12
C VAL A 177 -17.67 10.23 1.72
N ILE A 178 -18.57 9.65 0.91
CA ILE A 178 -19.42 8.54 1.33
C ILE A 178 -18.59 7.36 1.81
N SER A 179 -17.61 6.95 0.99
CA SER A 179 -16.74 5.81 1.28
C SER A 179 -15.86 6.02 2.52
N THR A 180 -15.48 7.27 2.79
CA THR A 180 -14.74 7.65 4.00
C THR A 180 -15.65 7.62 5.24
N PHE A 181 -16.85 8.20 5.15
CA PHE A 181 -17.80 8.22 6.27
C PHE A 181 -18.30 6.83 6.65
N ALA A 182 -18.46 5.92 5.68
CA ALA A 182 -18.85 4.53 5.94
C ALA A 182 -17.88 3.81 6.90
N GLY A 183 -16.58 4.16 6.91
CA GLY A 183 -15.60 3.62 7.86
C GLY A 183 -15.68 4.20 9.27
N LEU A 184 -16.45 5.29 9.44
CA LEU A 184 -16.58 6.04 10.70
C LEU A 184 -17.99 5.96 11.30
N CYS A 185 -18.94 5.28 10.63
CA CYS A 185 -20.30 5.10 11.14
C CYS A 185 -20.31 4.13 12.35
N GLU A 186 -20.83 4.59 13.48
CA GLU A 186 -20.87 3.80 14.73
C GLU A 186 -22.29 3.40 15.15
N THR A 187 -23.29 4.19 14.77
CA THR A 187 -24.70 3.92 15.07
C THR A 187 -25.40 3.28 13.87
N SER A 188 -26.46 2.49 14.12
CA SER A 188 -27.28 1.93 13.03
C SER A 188 -27.96 3.02 12.20
N ASP A 189 -28.27 4.18 12.79
CA ASP A 189 -28.86 5.31 12.07
C ASP A 189 -27.87 5.95 11.08
N ASP A 190 -26.61 6.17 11.51
CA ASP A 190 -25.55 6.64 10.63
C ASP A 190 -25.30 5.63 9.50
N ARG A 191 -25.24 4.33 9.85
CA ARG A 191 -25.02 3.27 8.86
C ARG A 191 -26.12 3.22 7.82
N GLN A 192 -27.39 3.27 8.24
CA GLN A 192 -28.52 3.26 7.30
C GLN A 192 -28.56 4.52 6.43
N THR A 193 -28.22 5.68 7.00
CA THR A 193 -28.15 6.94 6.25
C THR A 193 -27.04 6.90 5.20
N CYS A 194 -25.85 6.43 5.58
CA CYS A 194 -24.72 6.26 4.66
C CYS A 194 -25.03 5.21 3.58
N LEU A 195 -25.73 4.12 3.93
CA LEU A 195 -26.09 3.06 2.98
C LEU A 195 -27.08 3.58 1.92
N ARG A 196 -28.09 4.37 2.31
CA ARG A 196 -29.00 5.03 1.35
C ARG A 196 -28.26 5.94 0.39
N ALA A 197 -27.34 6.77 0.90
CA ALA A 197 -26.52 7.64 0.06
C ALA A 197 -25.62 6.83 -0.89
N THR A 198 -25.06 5.72 -0.41
CA THR A 198 -24.24 4.81 -1.21
C THR A 198 -25.03 4.23 -2.38
N HIS A 199 -26.25 3.74 -2.13
CA HIS A 199 -27.14 3.24 -3.19
C HIS A 199 -27.49 4.34 -4.20
N ALA A 200 -27.86 5.53 -3.75
CA ALA A 200 -28.17 6.65 -4.65
C ALA A 200 -26.95 7.02 -5.52
N ALA A 201 -25.76 7.06 -4.94
CA ALA A 201 -24.54 7.37 -5.67
C ALA A 201 -24.18 6.28 -6.71
N LEU A 202 -24.45 5.00 -6.44
CA LEU A 202 -24.18 3.90 -7.38
C LEU A 202 -24.99 3.98 -8.68
N GLU A 203 -26.17 4.61 -8.64
CA GLU A 203 -27.06 4.82 -9.79
C GLU A 203 -26.61 5.97 -10.71
N HIS A 204 -25.64 6.79 -10.30
CA HIS A 204 -25.25 7.96 -11.08
C HIS A 204 -24.49 7.55 -12.36
N PRO A 205 -24.89 8.06 -13.56
CA PRO A 205 -24.49 7.50 -14.86
C PRO A 205 -23.01 7.70 -15.21
N GLN A 206 -22.32 8.62 -14.54
CA GLN A 206 -20.92 8.98 -14.83
C GLN A 206 -19.92 8.51 -13.76
N LEU A 207 -20.23 7.45 -13.00
CA LEU A 207 -19.28 6.91 -12.02
C LEU A 207 -18.07 6.27 -12.68
N THR A 208 -16.89 6.65 -12.19
CA THR A 208 -15.65 5.96 -12.52
C THR A 208 -15.66 4.55 -11.92
N ALA A 209 -14.89 3.64 -12.50
CA ALA A 209 -14.67 2.29 -11.96
C ALA A 209 -14.17 2.32 -10.51
N GLN A 210 -13.27 3.27 -10.20
CA GLN A 210 -12.68 3.44 -8.88
C GLN A 210 -13.71 3.92 -7.84
N ASP A 211 -14.52 4.93 -8.18
CA ASP A 211 -15.58 5.42 -7.28
C ASP A 211 -16.64 4.33 -7.06
N ARG A 212 -16.99 3.58 -8.11
CA ARG A 212 -17.93 2.46 -8.01
C ARG A 212 -17.41 1.37 -7.08
N ALA A 213 -16.14 1.00 -7.21
CA ALA A 213 -15.49 0.05 -6.30
C ALA A 213 -15.54 0.57 -4.85
N ALA A 214 -15.15 1.82 -4.61
CA ALA A 214 -15.14 2.42 -3.29
C ALA A 214 -16.53 2.41 -2.62
N LEU A 215 -17.59 2.74 -3.37
CA LEU A 215 -18.97 2.68 -2.89
C LEU A 215 -19.44 1.25 -2.59
N TYR A 216 -19.08 0.27 -3.42
CA TYR A 216 -19.40 -1.13 -3.10
C TYR A 216 -18.70 -1.60 -1.82
N PHE A 217 -17.43 -1.24 -1.61
CA PHE A 217 -16.74 -1.51 -0.35
C PHE A 217 -17.35 -0.76 0.84
N ALA A 218 -17.90 0.44 0.62
CA ALA A 218 -18.62 1.19 1.63
C ALA A 218 -19.92 0.46 2.04
N ALA A 219 -20.76 0.09 1.07
CA ALA A 219 -21.98 -0.68 1.30
C ALA A 219 -21.69 -2.00 2.04
N ALA A 220 -20.67 -2.75 1.58
CA ALA A 220 -20.25 -3.99 2.21
C ALA A 220 -19.88 -3.82 3.69
N ARG A 221 -19.10 -2.79 4.02
CA ARG A 221 -18.72 -2.49 5.42
C ARG A 221 -19.92 -2.15 6.28
N LEU A 222 -20.86 -1.36 5.75
CA LEU A 222 -22.07 -0.96 6.46
C LEU A 222 -22.96 -2.17 6.76
N LEU A 223 -23.17 -3.04 5.76
CA LEU A 223 -23.94 -4.28 5.90
C LEU A 223 -23.26 -5.28 6.86
N ASP A 224 -21.93 -5.42 6.77
CA ASP A 224 -21.16 -6.30 7.66
C ASP A 224 -21.28 -5.86 9.13
N ALA A 225 -21.29 -4.56 9.38
CA ALA A 225 -21.48 -3.98 10.71
C ALA A 225 -22.91 -4.16 11.26
N GLU A 226 -23.92 -4.29 10.40
CA GLU A 226 -25.30 -4.64 10.77
C GLU A 226 -25.54 -6.16 10.89
N GLY A 227 -24.55 -6.99 10.54
CA GLY A 227 -24.63 -8.45 10.62
C GLY A 227 -25.19 -9.13 9.37
N ASP A 228 -25.47 -8.39 8.30
CA ASP A 228 -25.91 -8.96 7.01
C ASP A 228 -24.70 -9.41 6.18
N HIS A 229 -24.07 -10.50 6.63
CA HIS A 229 -22.80 -10.97 6.10
C HIS A 229 -22.88 -11.49 4.67
N ASP A 230 -24.04 -12.05 4.27
CA ASP A 230 -24.24 -12.55 2.91
C ASP A 230 -24.29 -11.40 1.90
N GLN A 231 -25.13 -10.39 2.15
CA GLN A 231 -25.16 -9.21 1.27
C GLN A 231 -23.84 -8.45 1.33
N ALA A 232 -23.22 -8.32 2.52
CA ALA A 232 -21.91 -7.70 2.64
C ALA A 232 -20.88 -8.38 1.72
N PHE A 233 -20.85 -9.72 1.68
CA PHE A 233 -19.95 -10.47 0.82
C PHE A 233 -20.21 -10.22 -0.67
N GLU A 234 -21.47 -10.19 -1.10
CA GLU A 234 -21.82 -9.84 -2.49
C GLU A 234 -21.31 -8.46 -2.88
N PHE A 235 -21.43 -7.48 -1.97
CA PHE A 235 -20.93 -6.13 -2.20
C PHE A 235 -19.40 -6.07 -2.23
N TYR A 236 -18.69 -6.84 -1.39
CA TYR A 236 -17.24 -7.00 -1.50
C TYR A 236 -16.83 -7.58 -2.86
N ALA A 237 -17.52 -8.61 -3.34
CA ALA A 237 -17.26 -9.21 -4.66
C ALA A 237 -17.52 -8.24 -5.81
N LYS A 238 -18.62 -7.46 -5.76
CA LYS A 238 -18.91 -6.38 -6.72
C LYS A 238 -17.84 -5.30 -6.70
N GLY A 239 -17.37 -4.90 -5.51
CA GLY A 239 -16.30 -3.91 -5.35
C GLY A 239 -14.99 -4.36 -5.98
N ASN A 240 -14.59 -5.59 -5.71
CA ASN A 240 -13.41 -6.20 -6.32
C ASN A 240 -13.51 -6.34 -7.85
N SER A 241 -14.71 -6.62 -8.37
CA SER A 241 -14.96 -6.75 -9.81
C SER A 241 -15.09 -5.41 -10.54
N ALA A 242 -15.38 -4.31 -9.83
CA ALA A 242 -15.63 -3.00 -10.43
C ALA A 242 -14.35 -2.31 -10.91
N SER A 243 -13.20 -2.64 -10.34
CA SER A 243 -11.88 -2.11 -10.72
C SER A 243 -10.84 -3.23 -10.66
N PRO A 244 -10.94 -4.23 -11.57
CA PRO A 244 -10.10 -5.42 -11.50
C PRO A 244 -8.64 -5.06 -11.75
N MET A 245 -7.75 -5.60 -10.93
CA MET A 245 -6.31 -5.50 -11.13
C MET A 245 -5.79 -6.74 -11.85
N LEU A 246 -4.91 -6.55 -12.84
CA LEU A 246 -4.33 -7.68 -13.57
C LEU A 246 -3.38 -8.45 -12.64
N TYR A 247 -3.71 -9.73 -12.44
CA TYR A 247 -2.85 -10.71 -11.79
C TYR A 247 -2.61 -11.86 -12.76
N ILE A 248 -1.33 -12.19 -12.99
CA ILE A 248 -0.92 -13.27 -13.90
C ILE A 248 -0.31 -14.39 -13.05
N PRO A 249 -1.04 -15.49 -12.77
CA PRO A 249 -0.56 -16.59 -11.92
C PRO A 249 0.80 -17.13 -12.35
N MET A 250 0.98 -17.33 -13.66
CA MET A 250 2.22 -17.83 -14.27
C MET A 250 3.43 -16.93 -13.97
N GLU A 251 3.27 -15.61 -13.92
CA GLU A 251 4.38 -14.70 -13.58
C GLU A 251 4.78 -14.86 -12.11
N LYS A 252 3.80 -15.02 -11.21
CA LYS A 252 4.07 -15.24 -9.78
C LYS A 252 4.67 -16.62 -9.52
N GLU A 253 4.23 -17.65 -10.24
CA GLU A 253 4.81 -18.99 -10.22
C GLU A 253 6.27 -18.94 -10.68
N ASN A 254 6.53 -18.41 -11.88
CA ASN A 254 7.88 -18.29 -12.43
C ASN A 254 8.81 -17.50 -11.49
N PHE A 255 8.34 -16.38 -10.93
CA PHE A 255 9.12 -15.64 -9.93
C PHE A 255 9.49 -16.52 -8.73
N THR A 256 8.51 -17.24 -8.19
CA THR A 256 8.72 -18.09 -7.00
C THR A 256 9.68 -19.24 -7.31
N ASP A 257 9.49 -19.90 -8.46
CA ASP A 257 10.32 -21.00 -8.91
C ASP A 257 11.75 -20.54 -9.19
N ASP A 258 11.92 -19.40 -9.86
CA ASP A 258 13.24 -18.82 -10.13
C ASP A 258 13.98 -18.46 -8.84
N VAL A 259 13.29 -17.87 -7.85
CA VAL A 259 13.90 -17.57 -6.54
C VAL A 259 14.35 -18.86 -5.86
N ILE A 260 13.48 -19.87 -5.77
CA ILE A 260 13.77 -21.14 -5.10
C ILE A 260 14.95 -21.86 -5.79
N ALA A 261 14.94 -21.92 -7.12
CA ALA A 261 15.98 -22.61 -7.89
C ALA A 261 17.32 -21.86 -7.86
N THR A 262 17.30 -20.53 -7.84
CA THR A 262 18.51 -19.69 -7.93
C THR A 262 19.16 -19.47 -6.57
N LEU A 263 18.36 -19.24 -5.52
CA LEU A 263 18.84 -18.85 -4.19
C LEU A 263 18.75 -20.01 -3.20
N THR A 264 19.43 -21.11 -3.50
CA THR A 264 19.58 -22.25 -2.59
C THR A 264 20.47 -21.91 -1.38
N ALA A 265 20.37 -22.71 -0.31
CA ALA A 265 21.24 -22.55 0.87
C ALA A 265 22.73 -22.56 0.52
N GLU A 266 23.14 -23.47 -0.37
CA GLU A 266 24.51 -23.55 -0.88
C GLU A 266 24.88 -22.28 -1.64
N LYS A 267 23.99 -21.84 -2.54
CA LYS A 267 24.28 -20.67 -3.35
C LYS A 267 24.41 -19.41 -2.51
N ILE A 268 23.48 -19.19 -1.57
CA ILE A 268 23.49 -18.04 -0.66
C ILE A 268 24.79 -17.97 0.14
N ARG A 269 25.28 -19.10 0.67
CA ARG A 269 26.56 -19.16 1.38
C ARG A 269 27.77 -18.80 0.52
N SER A 270 27.68 -18.95 -0.81
CA SER A 270 28.75 -18.58 -1.74
C SER A 270 28.74 -17.11 -2.16
N LEU A 271 27.65 -16.38 -1.92
CA LEU A 271 27.50 -14.99 -2.34
C LEU A 271 28.20 -14.02 -1.37
N PRO A 272 28.68 -12.86 -1.87
CA PRO A 272 29.27 -11.85 -1.01
C PRO A 272 28.24 -11.29 -0.03
N ARG A 273 28.67 -10.99 1.19
CA ARG A 273 27.87 -10.30 2.22
C ARG A 273 28.46 -8.92 2.46
N ALA A 274 27.64 -7.94 2.80
CA ALA A 274 28.12 -6.62 3.13
C ALA A 274 29.09 -6.69 4.32
N MET A 275 30.20 -5.96 4.24
CA MET A 275 31.19 -5.92 5.33
C MET A 275 30.69 -5.13 6.54
N GLU A 276 29.83 -4.14 6.29
CA GLU A 276 29.19 -3.33 7.32
C GLU A 276 27.95 -4.08 7.85
N SER A 277 28.17 -4.97 8.82
CA SER A 277 27.10 -5.65 9.53
C SER A 277 26.38 -4.68 10.47
N SER A 278 25.06 -4.82 10.55
CA SER A 278 24.24 -4.02 11.45
C SER A 278 23.01 -4.80 11.88
N SER A 279 22.77 -4.86 13.20
CA SER A 279 21.54 -5.40 13.78
C SER A 279 20.45 -4.33 13.96
N ARG A 280 20.71 -3.08 13.54
CA ARG A 280 19.77 -1.96 13.63
C ARG A 280 18.43 -2.26 12.96
N PRO A 281 18.35 -2.81 11.73
CA PRO A 281 17.07 -3.10 11.11
C PRO A 281 16.38 -4.33 11.72
N ILE A 282 15.08 -4.20 11.97
CA ILE A 282 14.15 -5.30 12.27
C ILE A 282 13.17 -5.40 11.11
N PHE A 283 13.17 -6.51 10.39
CA PHE A 283 12.23 -6.70 9.28
C PHE A 283 11.00 -7.46 9.75
N ILE A 284 9.82 -6.89 9.53
CA ILE A 284 8.55 -7.52 9.89
C ILE A 284 7.82 -7.88 8.60
N VAL A 285 7.77 -9.18 8.29
CA VAL A 285 7.34 -9.71 7.00
C VAL A 285 6.15 -10.67 7.15
N GLY A 286 5.47 -10.95 6.06
CA GLY A 286 4.35 -11.89 6.02
C GLY A 286 3.36 -11.52 4.92
N MET A 287 2.23 -12.24 4.86
CA MET A 287 1.13 -11.80 4.00
C MET A 287 0.55 -10.47 4.53
N PRO A 288 0.09 -9.57 3.64
CA PRO A 288 -0.75 -8.44 4.07
C PRO A 288 -1.88 -8.96 4.98
N ARG A 289 -2.21 -8.23 6.05
CA ARG A 289 -3.27 -8.59 7.01
C ARG A 289 -2.99 -9.81 7.92
N SER A 290 -1.75 -10.29 7.94
CA SER A 290 -1.29 -11.37 8.84
C SER A 290 -0.95 -10.92 10.28
N GLY A 291 -1.03 -9.62 10.59
CA GLY A 291 -0.71 -9.09 11.93
C GLY A 291 0.60 -8.31 12.02
N THR A 292 1.30 -8.09 10.91
CA THR A 292 2.57 -7.33 10.86
C THR A 292 2.49 -5.96 11.54
N THR A 293 1.42 -5.20 11.32
CA THR A 293 1.21 -3.90 11.98
C THR A 293 1.10 -4.04 13.50
N LEU A 294 0.40 -5.05 14.01
CA LEU A 294 0.25 -5.25 15.46
C LEU A 294 1.62 -5.49 16.11
N ILE A 295 2.42 -6.36 15.51
CA ILE A 295 3.78 -6.65 16.00
C ILE A 295 4.68 -5.43 15.94
N GLU A 296 4.61 -4.64 14.86
CA GLU A 296 5.33 -3.38 14.79
C GLU A 296 4.91 -2.44 15.91
N GLN A 297 3.62 -2.30 16.22
CA GLN A 297 3.17 -1.41 17.30
C GLN A 297 3.63 -1.89 18.69
N ILE A 298 3.60 -3.20 18.95
CA ILE A 298 4.14 -3.78 20.20
C ILE A 298 5.62 -3.40 20.35
N LEU A 299 6.41 -3.57 19.29
CA LEU A 299 7.83 -3.19 19.29
C LEU A 299 8.02 -1.68 19.38
N ALA A 300 7.23 -0.90 18.65
CA ALA A 300 7.31 0.56 18.62
C ALA A 300 7.16 1.15 20.02
N ALA A 301 6.29 0.58 20.85
CA ALA A 301 6.11 1.06 22.21
C ALA A 301 7.37 0.98 23.08
N HIS A 302 8.35 0.14 22.70
CA HIS A 302 9.65 0.07 23.37
C HIS A 302 10.48 1.35 23.12
N PRO A 303 11.12 1.95 24.15
CA PRO A 303 11.82 3.23 24.02
C PRO A 303 13.05 3.20 23.09
N GLN A 304 13.59 2.01 22.80
CA GLN A 304 14.75 1.84 21.91
C GLN A 304 14.38 1.46 20.45
N VAL A 305 13.08 1.47 20.12
CA VAL A 305 12.59 1.09 18.78
C VAL A 305 11.88 2.26 18.12
N HIS A 306 12.38 2.65 16.95
CA HIS A 306 11.65 3.49 16.03
C HIS A 306 10.86 2.64 15.03
N ALA A 307 9.58 2.96 14.84
CA ALA A 307 8.74 2.28 13.87
C ALA A 307 8.69 3.02 12.53
N ALA A 308 9.42 2.54 11.52
CA ALA A 308 9.51 3.24 10.25
C ALA A 308 8.41 2.85 9.24
N GLY A 309 7.55 1.87 9.58
CA GLY A 309 6.44 1.46 8.74
C GLY A 309 6.88 0.73 7.46
N GLU A 310 6.18 1.00 6.36
CA GLU A 310 6.35 0.32 5.07
C GLU A 310 7.41 1.02 4.20
N LEU A 311 8.69 0.70 4.40
CA LEU A 311 9.79 1.31 3.66
C LEU A 311 9.87 0.80 2.21
N GLN A 312 10.07 1.71 1.26
CA GLN A 312 10.23 1.39 -0.17
C GLN A 312 11.70 1.19 -0.58
N GLU A 313 12.65 1.45 0.32
CA GLU A 313 14.06 1.57 -0.02
C GLU A 313 14.66 0.25 -0.49
N LEU A 314 14.32 -0.86 0.16
CA LEU A 314 14.78 -2.18 -0.27
C LEU A 314 14.30 -2.50 -1.71
N ARG A 315 13.06 -2.13 -2.05
CA ARG A 315 12.51 -2.27 -3.40
C ARG A 315 13.20 -1.38 -4.43
N ARG A 316 13.75 -0.23 -4.02
CA ARG A 316 14.56 0.64 -4.89
C ARG A 316 15.93 0.03 -5.14
N ILE A 317 16.61 -0.39 -4.06
CA ILE A 317 17.90 -1.09 -4.11
C ILE A 317 17.78 -2.34 -5.00
N TRP A 318 16.74 -3.15 -4.81
CA TRP A 318 16.48 -4.33 -5.64
C TRP A 318 16.41 -3.98 -7.13
N ARG A 319 15.63 -2.97 -7.50
CA ARG A 319 15.46 -2.57 -8.91
C ARG A 319 16.76 -2.07 -9.52
N GLU A 320 17.54 -1.29 -8.79
CA GLU A 320 18.85 -0.79 -9.24
C GLU A 320 19.82 -1.97 -9.45
N LEU A 321 19.93 -2.88 -8.47
CA LEU A 321 20.80 -4.06 -8.55
C LEU A 321 20.46 -4.97 -9.74
N VAL A 322 19.18 -5.24 -9.96
CA VAL A 322 18.77 -6.16 -11.05
C VAL A 322 18.97 -5.51 -12.44
N ILE A 323 18.93 -4.18 -12.53
CA ILE A 323 19.32 -3.46 -13.76
C ILE A 323 20.82 -3.59 -13.99
N ASP A 324 21.64 -3.30 -12.97
CA ASP A 324 23.11 -3.30 -13.06
C ASP A 324 23.69 -4.69 -13.34
N VAL A 325 23.06 -5.74 -12.81
CA VAL A 325 23.53 -7.13 -12.92
C VAL A 325 22.99 -7.84 -14.18
N GLY A 326 22.04 -7.24 -14.91
CA GLY A 326 21.77 -7.55 -16.32
C GLY A 326 20.32 -7.92 -16.68
N GLN A 327 19.56 -6.93 -17.12
CA GLN A 327 18.25 -7.05 -17.81
C GLN A 327 17.03 -7.45 -16.97
N GLY A 328 16.99 -7.21 -15.66
CA GLY A 328 15.69 -7.29 -14.95
C GLY A 328 15.32 -8.66 -14.34
N SER A 329 16.22 -9.65 -14.33
CA SER A 329 15.90 -11.03 -13.88
C SER A 329 16.61 -11.46 -12.60
N ILE A 330 15.85 -12.07 -11.68
CA ILE A 330 16.31 -12.74 -10.44
C ILE A 330 17.36 -13.82 -10.73
N VAL A 331 17.32 -14.47 -11.90
CA VAL A 331 18.23 -15.56 -12.28
C VAL A 331 19.69 -15.07 -12.35
N ARG A 332 19.91 -13.77 -12.59
CA ARG A 332 21.26 -13.18 -12.61
C ARG A 332 21.68 -12.58 -11.27
N PHE A 333 20.78 -12.51 -10.29
CA PHE A 333 21.10 -12.01 -8.95
C PHE A 333 22.37 -12.63 -8.35
N PRO A 334 22.71 -13.91 -8.59
CA PRO A 334 23.96 -14.48 -8.11
C PRO A 334 25.27 -13.91 -8.70
N GLN A 335 25.20 -12.98 -9.66
CA GLN A 335 26.35 -12.24 -10.18
C GLN A 335 26.64 -10.96 -9.36
N ILE A 336 25.95 -10.77 -8.24
CA ILE A 336 26.20 -9.69 -7.29
C ILE A 336 27.65 -9.73 -6.80
N THR A 337 28.26 -8.55 -6.66
CA THR A 337 29.67 -8.39 -6.26
C THR A 337 29.74 -7.81 -4.85
N GLN A 338 30.91 -7.85 -4.23
CA GLN A 338 31.16 -7.22 -2.93
C GLN A 338 30.78 -5.72 -2.95
N SER A 339 31.12 -5.00 -4.03
CA SER A 339 30.79 -3.58 -4.18
C SER A 339 29.27 -3.34 -4.22
N HIS A 340 28.51 -4.25 -4.84
CA HIS A 340 27.05 -4.13 -4.90
C HIS A 340 26.42 -4.26 -3.50
N VAL A 341 26.80 -5.27 -2.73
CA VAL A 341 26.25 -5.48 -1.38
C VAL A 341 26.68 -4.38 -0.40
N ASP A 342 27.95 -3.94 -0.44
CA ASP A 342 28.43 -2.86 0.43
C ASP A 342 27.79 -1.50 0.10
N HIS A 343 27.52 -1.23 -1.18
CA HIS A 343 26.81 -0.01 -1.58
C HIS A 343 25.34 -0.05 -1.12
N ALA A 344 24.66 -1.16 -1.37
CA ALA A 344 23.27 -1.35 -0.97
C ALA A 344 23.08 -1.26 0.55
N ALA A 345 23.95 -1.90 1.34
CA ALA A 345 23.88 -1.86 2.80
C ALA A 345 24.06 -0.44 3.35
N ARG A 346 25.11 0.29 2.90
CA ARG A 346 25.33 1.70 3.30
C ARG A 346 24.17 2.61 2.95
N ARG A 347 23.62 2.45 1.74
CA ARG A 347 22.47 3.24 1.31
C ARG A 347 21.25 3.00 2.19
N TYR A 348 20.95 1.74 2.49
CA TYR A 348 19.82 1.40 3.35
C TYR A 348 20.03 1.92 4.79
N LEU A 349 21.23 1.79 5.35
CA LEU A 349 21.55 2.33 6.68
C LEU A 349 21.45 3.86 6.73
N ALA A 350 21.96 4.57 5.71
CA ALA A 350 21.81 6.02 5.61
C ALA A 350 20.33 6.44 5.50
N HIS A 351 19.49 5.63 4.84
CA HIS A 351 18.05 5.88 4.83
C HIS A 351 17.43 5.72 6.22
N LEU A 352 17.79 4.68 6.98
CA LEU A 352 17.34 4.52 8.37
C LEU A 352 17.82 5.67 9.26
N GLU A 353 19.06 6.12 9.10
CA GLU A 353 19.62 7.26 9.83
C GLU A 353 18.85 8.56 9.52
N SER A 354 18.41 8.74 8.27
CA SER A 354 17.58 9.90 7.88
C SER A 354 16.17 9.89 8.48
N ILE A 355 15.66 8.71 8.87
CA ILE A 355 14.36 8.54 9.51
C ILE A 355 14.49 8.81 11.01
N ASP A 356 15.47 8.19 11.65
CA ASP A 356 15.81 8.40 13.04
C ASP A 356 17.29 8.04 13.22
N ALA A 357 18.12 9.02 13.55
CA ALA A 357 19.55 8.83 13.72
C ALA A 357 19.88 8.13 15.06
N ASP A 358 19.07 8.38 16.09
CA ASP A 358 19.37 8.01 17.47
C ASP A 358 18.82 6.64 17.86
N ALA A 359 17.74 6.17 17.22
CA ALA A 359 17.08 4.92 17.54
C ALA A 359 17.99 3.69 17.33
N PRO A 360 18.32 2.92 18.38
CA PRO A 360 19.17 1.73 18.25
C PRO A 360 18.60 0.67 17.32
N ARG A 361 17.26 0.57 17.26
CA ARG A 361 16.52 -0.36 16.43
C ARG A 361 15.48 0.37 15.61
N VAL A 362 15.38 0.03 14.33
CA VAL A 362 14.39 0.61 13.41
C VAL A 362 13.65 -0.52 12.72
N THR A 363 12.32 -0.54 12.80
CA THR A 363 11.52 -1.54 12.09
C THR A 363 11.32 -1.12 10.63
N ASP A 364 11.48 -2.08 9.73
CA ASP A 364 10.94 -2.04 8.37
C ASP A 364 9.83 -3.09 8.29
N LYS A 365 8.60 -2.62 8.46
CA LYS A 365 7.39 -3.42 8.35
C LYS A 365 6.83 -3.28 6.93
N MET A 366 7.55 -3.84 5.97
CA MET A 366 7.02 -4.09 4.63
C MET A 366 6.68 -5.58 4.51
N PRO A 367 5.39 -5.98 4.51
CA PRO A 367 5.00 -7.40 4.47
C PRO A 367 5.70 -8.16 3.33
N HIS A 368 5.73 -7.56 2.14
CA HIS A 368 6.35 -8.11 0.92
C HIS A 368 7.87 -8.24 0.95
N ASN A 369 8.58 -7.74 1.97
CA ASN A 369 10.01 -8.02 2.10
C ASN A 369 10.30 -9.54 2.23
N TYR A 370 9.27 -10.37 2.49
CA TYR A 370 9.37 -11.83 2.35
C TYR A 370 9.87 -12.28 0.96
N GLU A 371 9.63 -11.50 -0.09
CA GLU A 371 10.10 -11.79 -1.46
C GLU A 371 11.62 -11.57 -1.62
N GLN A 372 12.25 -10.85 -0.69
CA GLN A 372 13.62 -10.34 -0.81
C GLN A 372 14.53 -10.75 0.35
N LEU A 373 14.12 -11.74 1.15
CA LEU A 373 14.91 -12.20 2.32
C LEU A 373 16.31 -12.68 1.93
N GLY A 374 16.49 -13.23 0.72
CA GLY A 374 17.81 -13.53 0.18
C GLY A 374 18.73 -12.32 0.10
N LEU A 375 18.25 -11.19 -0.43
CA LEU A 375 19.01 -9.92 -0.46
C LEU A 375 19.25 -9.41 0.96
N ILE A 376 18.23 -9.39 1.80
CA ILE A 376 18.34 -8.92 3.20
C ILE A 376 19.45 -9.68 3.93
N ASN A 377 19.52 -11.01 3.78
CA ASN A 377 20.57 -11.83 4.39
C ASN A 377 21.99 -11.48 3.88
N LEU A 378 22.13 -11.01 2.64
CA LEU A 378 23.42 -10.54 2.12
C LEU A 378 23.81 -9.16 2.67
N LEU A 379 22.82 -8.27 2.86
CA LEU A 379 23.08 -6.92 3.38
C LEU A 379 23.25 -6.91 4.90
N PHE A 380 22.43 -7.67 5.62
CA PHE A 380 22.32 -7.63 7.08
C PHE A 380 22.15 -9.05 7.65
N PRO A 381 23.23 -9.86 7.69
CA PRO A 381 23.16 -11.23 8.21
C PRO A 381 22.69 -11.32 9.68
N ASP A 382 22.98 -10.28 10.48
CA ASP A 382 22.65 -10.19 11.89
C ASP A 382 21.32 -9.45 12.17
N ALA A 383 20.58 -9.07 11.12
CA ALA A 383 19.25 -8.49 11.26
C ALA A 383 18.24 -9.55 11.74
N HIS A 384 17.19 -9.07 12.40
CA HIS A 384 16.14 -9.93 12.92
C HIS A 384 14.94 -9.92 11.97
N ILE A 385 14.48 -11.10 11.58
CA ILE A 385 13.24 -11.27 10.80
C ILE A 385 12.12 -11.72 11.72
N ILE A 386 11.03 -10.98 11.76
CA ILE A 386 9.79 -11.42 12.39
C ILE A 386 8.81 -11.77 11.28
N HIS A 387 8.52 -13.06 11.14
CA HIS A 387 7.57 -13.57 10.18
C HIS A 387 6.19 -13.71 10.83
N CYS A 388 5.28 -12.80 10.46
CA CYS A 388 3.89 -12.83 10.95
C CYS A 388 3.06 -13.81 10.13
N ARG A 389 2.35 -14.69 10.82
CA ARG A 389 1.41 -15.66 10.25
C ARG A 389 0.06 -15.56 10.94
N ARG A 390 -0.98 -15.94 10.23
CA ARG A 390 -2.36 -15.98 10.68
C ARG A 390 -3.08 -17.05 9.87
N SER A 391 -4.23 -17.54 10.34
CA SER A 391 -5.10 -18.43 9.56
C SER A 391 -5.15 -18.01 8.07
N PRO A 392 -4.90 -18.93 7.13
CA PRO A 392 -4.97 -18.63 5.70
C PRO A 392 -6.33 -18.05 5.30
N LEU A 393 -7.42 -18.61 5.81
CA LEU A 393 -8.78 -18.14 5.52
C LEU A 393 -9.02 -16.73 6.04
N ASP A 394 -8.64 -16.45 7.29
CA ASP A 394 -8.80 -15.10 7.86
C ASP A 394 -7.94 -14.05 7.16
N THR A 395 -6.73 -14.43 6.74
CA THR A 395 -5.83 -13.55 6.01
C THR A 395 -6.42 -13.22 4.64
N CYS A 396 -6.82 -14.24 3.87
CA CYS A 396 -7.42 -14.06 2.55
C CYS A 396 -8.74 -13.28 2.64
N VAL A 397 -9.65 -13.62 3.55
CA VAL A 397 -10.88 -12.84 3.77
C VAL A 397 -10.55 -11.39 4.14
N SER A 398 -9.55 -11.15 4.99
CA SER A 398 -9.17 -9.78 5.34
C SER A 398 -8.57 -9.01 4.17
N CYS A 399 -7.89 -9.66 3.22
CA CYS A 399 -7.42 -9.03 1.99
C CYS A 399 -8.58 -8.75 1.03
N PHE A 400 -9.50 -9.70 0.86
CA PHE A 400 -10.64 -9.58 -0.06
C PHE A 400 -11.66 -8.50 0.35
N THR A 401 -11.80 -8.26 1.66
CA THR A 401 -12.76 -7.31 2.24
C THR A 401 -12.23 -5.87 2.37
N ILE A 402 -11.03 -5.59 1.86
CA ILE A 402 -10.41 -4.26 1.86
C ILE A 402 -9.93 -3.93 0.44
N GLN A 403 -10.08 -2.67 0.03
CA GLN A 403 -9.57 -2.21 -1.26
C GLN A 403 -8.05 -1.99 -1.19
N LEU A 404 -7.29 -3.04 -1.52
CA LEU A 404 -5.82 -2.98 -1.61
C LEU A 404 -5.38 -2.40 -2.97
N GLY A 405 -4.16 -1.85 -3.00
CA GLY A 405 -3.59 -1.26 -4.22
C GLY A 405 -2.95 -2.27 -5.19
N PRO A 406 -2.42 -1.80 -6.34
CA PRO A 406 -1.90 -2.64 -7.44
C PRO A 406 -0.83 -3.66 -7.06
N ALA A 407 -0.05 -3.42 -6.00
CA ALA A 407 0.91 -4.39 -5.47
C ALA A 407 0.25 -5.68 -4.92
N HIS A 408 -1.07 -5.68 -4.78
CA HIS A 408 -1.88 -6.78 -4.27
C HIS A 408 -2.95 -7.20 -5.29
N SER A 409 -2.61 -7.19 -6.59
CA SER A 409 -3.58 -7.48 -7.65
C SER A 409 -4.30 -8.83 -7.51
N PHE A 410 -3.68 -9.79 -6.82
CA PHE A 410 -4.27 -11.08 -6.45
C PHE A 410 -5.45 -11.00 -5.47
N SER A 411 -5.73 -9.85 -4.85
CA SER A 411 -6.73 -9.74 -3.78
C SER A 411 -8.17 -9.58 -4.26
N ASN A 412 -8.39 -9.30 -5.54
CA ASN A 412 -9.74 -9.08 -6.08
C ASN A 412 -10.52 -10.35 -6.40
N ASP A 413 -9.87 -11.51 -6.46
CA ASP A 413 -10.54 -12.78 -6.76
C ASP A 413 -10.06 -13.87 -5.79
N LEU A 414 -11.00 -14.63 -5.23
CA LEU A 414 -10.73 -15.66 -4.23
C LEU A 414 -9.79 -16.76 -4.73
N THR A 415 -9.88 -17.12 -6.01
CA THR A 415 -9.03 -18.15 -6.64
C THR A 415 -7.60 -17.63 -6.77
N THR A 416 -7.44 -16.42 -7.33
CA THR A 416 -6.12 -15.77 -7.45
C THR A 416 -5.47 -15.51 -6.10
N LEU A 417 -6.27 -15.18 -5.08
CA LEU A 417 -5.83 -14.94 -3.71
C LEU A 417 -5.33 -16.23 -3.05
N GLY A 418 -6.06 -17.34 -3.20
CA GLY A 418 -5.62 -18.65 -2.72
C GLY A 418 -4.35 -19.12 -3.41
N HIS A 419 -4.26 -18.94 -4.73
CA HIS A 419 -3.05 -19.21 -5.51
C HIS A 419 -1.85 -18.39 -5.00
N ALA A 420 -2.00 -17.08 -4.87
CA ALA A 420 -0.94 -16.18 -4.40
C ALA A 420 -0.48 -16.53 -2.97
N TYR A 421 -1.41 -16.89 -2.08
CA TYR A 421 -1.07 -17.37 -0.74
C TYR A 421 -0.23 -18.66 -0.79
N GLY A 422 -0.58 -19.58 -1.69
CA GLY A 422 0.21 -20.78 -1.97
C GLY A 422 1.66 -20.47 -2.37
N GLN A 423 1.85 -19.54 -3.31
CA GLN A 423 3.20 -19.11 -3.73
C GLN A 423 3.98 -18.46 -2.58
N TYR A 424 3.29 -17.68 -1.74
CA TYR A 424 3.88 -17.13 -0.51
C TYR A 424 4.35 -18.23 0.46
N GLU A 425 3.54 -19.25 0.73
CA GLU A 425 3.91 -20.36 1.61
C GLU A 425 5.09 -21.17 1.04
N ARG A 426 5.11 -21.44 -0.27
CA ARG A 426 6.25 -22.07 -0.95
C ARG A 426 7.54 -21.28 -0.73
N LEU A 427 7.47 -19.97 -0.91
CA LEU A 427 8.63 -19.10 -0.78
C LEU A 427 9.12 -19.00 0.67
N MET A 428 8.20 -18.89 1.64
CA MET A 428 8.58 -18.89 3.06
C MET A 428 9.15 -20.24 3.51
N ALA A 429 8.61 -21.36 3.02
CA ALA A 429 9.16 -22.68 3.29
C ALA A 429 10.59 -22.82 2.78
N HIS A 430 10.89 -22.30 1.59
CA HIS A 430 12.25 -22.21 1.07
C HIS A 430 13.14 -21.39 2.00
N TRP A 431 12.74 -20.17 2.36
CA TRP A 431 13.54 -19.29 3.21
C TRP A 431 13.86 -19.84 4.59
N ARG A 432 12.92 -20.57 5.23
CA ARG A 432 13.18 -21.25 6.52
C ARG A 432 14.33 -22.26 6.45
N THR A 433 14.63 -22.79 5.27
CA THR A 433 15.70 -23.79 5.07
C THR A 433 16.93 -23.23 4.37
N ALA A 434 16.77 -22.15 3.61
CA ALA A 434 17.83 -21.56 2.79
C ALA A 434 18.64 -20.48 3.51
N LEU A 435 18.10 -19.86 4.55
CA LEU A 435 18.71 -18.75 5.28
C LEU A 435 19.16 -19.17 6.68
N ASP A 436 20.38 -18.78 7.04
CA ASP A 436 20.94 -18.96 8.38
C ASP A 436 20.68 -17.74 9.30
N MET A 437 19.78 -16.84 8.90
CA MET A 437 19.51 -15.58 9.60
C MET A 437 18.49 -15.76 10.74
N PRO A 438 18.55 -14.94 11.82
CA PRO A 438 17.57 -14.99 12.90
C PRO A 438 16.15 -14.74 12.37
N MET A 439 15.26 -15.74 12.52
CA MET A 439 13.86 -15.64 12.13
C MET A 439 12.94 -16.15 13.24
N LEU A 440 12.00 -15.30 13.68
CA LEU A 440 10.95 -15.65 14.62
C LEU A 440 9.60 -15.72 13.90
N GLU A 441 8.96 -16.88 13.94
CA GLU A 441 7.57 -17.03 13.49
C GLU A 441 6.61 -16.58 14.60
N VAL A 442 5.70 -15.65 14.27
CA VAL A 442 4.70 -15.10 15.17
C VAL A 442 3.31 -15.35 14.60
N VAL A 443 2.58 -16.24 15.25
CA VAL A 443 1.20 -16.59 14.88
C VAL A 443 0.23 -15.62 15.56
N TYR A 444 -0.60 -14.93 14.79
CA TYR A 444 -1.53 -13.90 15.24
C TYR A 444 -2.47 -14.42 16.33
N GLU A 445 -3.01 -15.63 16.15
CA GLU A 445 -3.91 -16.26 17.11
C GLU A 445 -3.24 -16.45 18.48
N ASN A 446 -1.95 -16.78 18.52
CA ASN A 446 -1.19 -16.90 19.76
C ASN A 446 -0.95 -15.54 20.43
N VAL A 447 -0.80 -14.47 19.65
CA VAL A 447 -0.70 -13.09 20.18
C VAL A 447 -2.02 -12.68 20.84
N VAL A 448 -3.15 -13.09 20.26
CA VAL A 448 -4.49 -12.80 20.79
C VAL A 448 -4.78 -13.62 22.05
N GLU A 449 -4.33 -14.88 22.09
CA GLU A 449 -4.51 -15.78 23.23
C GLU A 449 -3.66 -15.37 24.45
N ASP A 450 -2.38 -15.09 24.23
CA ASP A 450 -1.46 -14.64 25.29
C ASP A 450 -0.51 -13.57 24.74
N MET A 451 -0.99 -12.32 24.81
CA MET A 451 -0.22 -11.16 24.36
C MET A 451 1.10 -11.03 25.10
N GLU A 452 1.09 -11.14 26.43
CA GLU A 452 2.26 -10.80 27.23
C GLU A 452 3.40 -11.78 26.95
N ALA A 453 3.09 -13.07 26.89
CA ALA A 453 4.09 -14.08 26.54
C ALA A 453 4.69 -13.82 25.15
N MET A 454 3.85 -13.50 24.16
CA MET A 454 4.34 -13.27 22.80
C MET A 454 5.10 -11.94 22.66
N ALA A 455 4.65 -10.87 23.31
CA ALA A 455 5.35 -9.58 23.32
C ALA A 455 6.73 -9.72 23.95
N ARG A 456 6.84 -10.40 25.10
CA ARG A 456 8.12 -10.69 25.76
C ARG A 456 9.05 -11.47 24.83
N LYS A 457 8.54 -12.52 24.18
CA LYS A 457 9.31 -13.32 23.22
C LYS A 457 9.82 -12.49 22.04
N VAL A 458 8.99 -11.59 21.50
CA VAL A 458 9.38 -10.71 20.38
C VAL A 458 10.47 -9.71 20.81
N VAL A 459 10.33 -9.08 21.97
CA VAL A 459 11.31 -8.12 22.52
C VAL A 459 12.64 -8.81 22.83
N GLU A 460 12.59 -9.99 23.46
CA GLU A 460 13.78 -10.81 23.73
C GLU A 460 14.45 -11.25 22.43
N PHE A 461 13.67 -11.71 21.44
CA PHE A 461 14.20 -12.13 20.15
C PHE A 461 14.98 -11.02 19.46
N VAL A 462 14.51 -9.78 19.52
CA VAL A 462 15.26 -8.64 18.97
C VAL A 462 16.37 -8.16 19.90
N GLY A 463 16.69 -8.86 20.99
CA GLY A 463 17.84 -8.55 21.86
C GLY A 463 17.68 -7.27 22.69
N LEU A 464 16.44 -6.90 23.02
CA LEU A 464 16.14 -5.74 23.86
C LEU A 464 15.73 -6.17 25.28
N PRO A 465 16.00 -5.36 26.31
CA PRO A 465 15.42 -5.58 27.64
C PRO A 465 13.89 -5.44 27.58
N TRP A 466 13.18 -6.09 28.50
CA TRP A 466 11.73 -5.93 28.57
C TRP A 466 11.34 -4.51 29.04
N ASP A 467 10.30 -3.95 28.42
CA ASP A 467 9.63 -2.72 28.84
C ASP A 467 8.11 -2.92 28.84
N ASP A 468 7.43 -2.56 29.93
CA ASP A 468 5.98 -2.73 30.08
C ASP A 468 5.18 -1.86 29.10
N ALA A 469 5.78 -0.84 28.49
CA ALA A 469 5.16 -0.06 27.42
C ALA A 469 4.70 -0.94 26.25
N CYS A 470 5.39 -2.06 25.98
CA CYS A 470 5.00 -3.03 24.94
C CYS A 470 3.60 -3.62 25.16
N LEU A 471 3.11 -3.71 26.40
CA LEU A 471 1.74 -4.16 26.70
C LEU A 471 0.69 -3.09 26.47
N ARG A 472 1.10 -1.82 26.51
CA ARG A 472 0.26 -0.64 26.36
C ARG A 472 0.48 0.06 25.02
N PHE A 473 0.83 -0.70 23.98
CA PHE A 473 1.13 -0.16 22.65
C PHE A 473 0.01 0.74 22.08
N TYR A 474 -1.24 0.47 22.45
CA TYR A 474 -2.41 1.23 22.01
C TYR A 474 -2.54 2.62 22.66
N GLU A 475 -1.76 2.91 23.71
CA GLU A 475 -1.69 4.24 24.35
C GLU A 475 -0.68 5.16 23.67
N ALA A 476 0.18 4.63 22.79
CA ALA A 476 1.17 5.44 22.10
C ALA A 476 0.49 6.40 21.10
N GLU A 477 0.74 7.70 21.22
CA GLU A 477 0.20 8.75 20.34
C GLU A 477 0.84 8.79 18.94
N ARG A 478 1.50 7.71 18.51
CA ARG A 478 2.22 7.68 17.24
C ARG A 478 1.24 7.59 16.07
N ALA A 479 1.64 8.18 14.94
CA ALA A 479 0.94 8.02 13.68
C ALA A 479 1.08 6.57 13.18
N VAL A 480 -0.03 5.99 12.70
CA VAL A 480 -0.06 4.63 12.13
C VAL A 480 -0.68 4.67 10.74
N THR A 481 0.15 4.52 9.72
CA THR A 481 -0.24 4.67 8.29
C THR A 481 -0.46 3.29 7.66
N THR A 482 -1.59 2.64 7.97
CA THR A 482 -1.89 1.29 7.44
C THR A 482 -3.39 1.02 7.39
N ALA A 483 -3.82 0.07 6.54
CA ALA A 483 -5.19 -0.43 6.50
C ALA A 483 -5.66 -1.09 7.82
N SER A 484 -4.75 -1.30 8.79
CA SER A 484 -5.04 -1.86 10.11
C SER A 484 -5.09 -0.80 11.24
N VAL A 485 -5.09 0.50 10.93
CA VAL A 485 -4.97 1.59 11.94
C VAL A 485 -5.98 1.45 13.09
N ASP A 486 -7.26 1.24 12.78
CA ASP A 486 -8.32 1.10 13.80
C ASP A 486 -8.13 -0.14 14.70
N GLN A 487 -7.39 -1.15 14.22
CA GLN A 487 -7.16 -2.40 14.94
C GLN A 487 -6.09 -2.26 16.02
N VAL A 488 -5.13 -1.35 15.83
CA VAL A 488 -3.96 -1.22 16.72
C VAL A 488 -4.04 -0.03 17.66
N ARG A 489 -5.07 0.83 17.52
CA ARG A 489 -5.42 1.89 18.48
C ARG A 489 -6.36 1.42 19.61
N LYS A 490 -6.51 0.10 19.76
CA LYS A 490 -7.34 -0.53 20.79
C LYS A 490 -6.54 -1.63 21.49
N PRO A 491 -6.88 -1.97 22.74
CA PRO A 491 -6.40 -3.21 23.36
C PRO A 491 -6.67 -4.40 22.44
N ILE A 492 -5.85 -5.44 22.57
CA ILE A 492 -6.02 -6.67 21.78
C ILE A 492 -7.44 -7.22 21.95
N TYR A 493 -8.01 -7.64 20.82
CA TYR A 493 -9.35 -8.17 20.75
C TYR A 493 -9.38 -9.41 19.84
N ASN A 494 -10.36 -10.28 20.07
CA ASN A 494 -10.46 -11.58 19.39
C ASN A 494 -11.38 -11.59 18.17
N SER A 495 -12.11 -10.51 17.88
CA SER A 495 -13.11 -10.46 16.81
C SER A 495 -12.55 -10.65 15.39
N SER A 496 -11.23 -10.56 15.23
CA SER A 496 -10.53 -10.88 13.98
C SER A 496 -10.27 -12.39 13.83
N VAL A 497 -10.20 -13.16 14.91
CA VAL A 497 -9.93 -14.61 14.85
C VAL A 497 -11.21 -15.35 14.46
N GLY A 498 -11.14 -16.16 13.40
CA GLY A 498 -12.27 -16.89 12.85
C GLY A 498 -13.30 -16.00 12.15
N ARG A 499 -12.93 -14.77 11.75
CA ARG A 499 -13.84 -13.86 11.01
C ARG A 499 -14.31 -14.49 9.70
N TRP A 500 -13.48 -15.31 9.07
CA TRP A 500 -13.81 -16.04 7.83
C TRP A 500 -15.11 -16.85 7.95
N LYS A 501 -15.46 -17.33 9.16
CA LYS A 501 -16.66 -18.15 9.40
C LYS A 501 -17.96 -17.41 9.04
N ARG A 502 -17.97 -16.08 9.15
CA ARG A 502 -19.11 -15.23 8.76
C ARG A 502 -19.45 -15.32 7.27
N TYR A 503 -18.47 -15.68 6.45
CA TYR A 503 -18.59 -15.77 5.00
C TYR A 503 -18.40 -17.19 4.49
N ALA A 504 -18.42 -18.22 5.37
CA ALA A 504 -18.04 -19.59 5.02
C ALA A 504 -18.77 -20.12 3.77
N GLY A 505 -20.04 -19.76 3.58
CA GLY A 505 -20.84 -20.13 2.41
C GLY A 505 -20.31 -19.62 1.07
N HIS A 506 -19.49 -18.56 1.07
CA HIS A 506 -18.94 -17.92 -0.13
C HIS A 506 -17.48 -18.31 -0.42
N LEU A 507 -16.80 -19.01 0.49
CA LEU A 507 -15.35 -19.26 0.41
C LEU A 507 -14.97 -20.53 -0.37
N GLY A 508 -15.91 -21.17 -1.06
CA GLY A 508 -15.65 -22.37 -1.86
C GLY A 508 -14.43 -22.24 -2.80
N PRO A 509 -14.39 -21.22 -3.68
CA PRO A 509 -13.25 -21.02 -4.59
C PRO A 509 -11.91 -20.80 -3.87
N LEU A 510 -11.91 -20.10 -2.73
CA LEU A 510 -10.71 -19.88 -1.93
C LEU A 510 -10.19 -21.19 -1.32
N ARG A 511 -11.09 -22.00 -0.73
CA ARG A 511 -10.73 -23.29 -0.12
C ARG A 511 -10.14 -24.24 -1.15
N GLU A 512 -10.76 -24.29 -2.34
CA GLU A 512 -10.25 -25.10 -3.45
C GLU A 512 -8.85 -24.62 -3.91
N ALA A 513 -8.66 -23.31 -4.09
CA ALA A 513 -7.38 -22.76 -4.50
C ALA A 513 -6.26 -22.99 -3.47
N LEU A 514 -6.55 -22.82 -2.17
CA LEU A 514 -5.61 -23.12 -1.09
C LEU A 514 -5.25 -24.61 -1.04
N ASN A 515 -6.24 -25.50 -1.19
CA ASN A 515 -6.01 -26.93 -1.25
C ASN A 515 -5.16 -27.35 -2.46
N ASN A 516 -5.46 -26.80 -3.64
CA ASN A 516 -4.70 -27.05 -4.87
C ASN A 516 -3.25 -26.57 -4.75
N ALA A 517 -3.01 -25.50 -4.00
CA ALA A 517 -1.68 -25.00 -3.70
C ALA A 517 -0.95 -25.76 -2.57
N GLY A 518 -1.58 -26.78 -1.97
CA GLY A 518 -1.00 -27.57 -0.89
C GLY A 518 -0.90 -26.82 0.45
N VAL A 519 -1.71 -25.78 0.65
CA VAL A 519 -1.71 -25.02 1.90
C VAL A 519 -2.46 -25.80 2.98
N GLU A 520 -1.76 -26.15 4.06
CA GLU A 520 -2.37 -26.81 5.21
C GLU A 520 -3.23 -25.82 6.01
N LEU A 521 -4.54 -26.08 6.05
CA LEU A 521 -5.45 -25.35 6.93
C LEU A 521 -5.32 -25.86 8.38
N PRO A 522 -5.32 -24.97 9.39
CA PRO A 522 -5.45 -25.36 10.80
C PRO A 522 -6.69 -26.24 11.04
N GLU A 523 -6.65 -27.14 12.02
CA GLU A 523 -7.78 -28.04 12.30
C GLU A 523 -9.09 -27.27 12.56
N SER A 524 -9.00 -26.12 13.24
CA SER A 524 -10.13 -25.22 13.51
C SER A 524 -10.79 -24.62 12.26
N ASP A 525 -10.11 -24.71 11.10
CA ASP A 525 -10.51 -24.12 9.82
C ASP A 525 -10.96 -25.18 8.80
N ARG A 526 -10.80 -26.47 9.12
CA ARG A 526 -11.22 -27.59 8.27
C ARG A 526 -12.72 -27.88 8.42
N SER A 527 -13.29 -27.63 9.60
CA SER A 527 -14.70 -27.87 9.94
C SER A 527 -15.66 -26.95 9.21
#